data_AF-A0A380HN73-F1
#
_entry.id   AF-A0A380HN73-F1
#
_cell.length_a   1.000
_cell.length_b   1.000
_cell.length_c   1.000
_cell.angle_alpha   90.00
_cell.angle_beta   90.00
_cell.angle_gamma   90.00
#
_symmetry.space_group_name_H-M   'P 1'
#
loop_
_entity.id
_entity.type
_entity.pdbx_description
1 polymer ?
#
loop_
_entity_poly.entity_id
_entity_poly.type
_entity_poly.pdbx_seq_one_letter_code
_entity_poly.pdbx_strand_id
1 'polypeptide(L)' 'MNNNSKIILDLAVTLDGLIEGPNGEIDWCIMEPEMNFTAFLN' A
#
# COMPACT_ATOMS: atom_id res chain seq x y z
N MET A 1 -29.87 4.94 -4.08
CA MET A 1 -28.67 4.08 -4.11
C MET A 1 -27.73 4.59 -3.04
N ASN A 2 -27.46 3.80 -2.00
CA ASN A 2 -26.59 4.24 -0.91
C ASN A 2 -25.17 4.35 -1.46
N ASN A 3 -24.69 5.57 -1.68
CA ASN A 3 -23.29 5.85 -1.97
C ASN A 3 -22.49 5.65 -0.67
N ASN A 4 -22.23 4.39 -0.33
CA ASN A 4 -21.26 4.06 0.71
C ASN A 4 -19.87 4.24 0.11
N SER A 5 -19.29 5.43 0.28
CA SER A 5 -17.87 5.66 0.02
C SER A 5 -17.05 4.58 0.72
N LYS A 6 -16.22 3.86 -0.04
CA LYS A 6 -15.32 2.85 0.50
C LYS A 6 -14.00 3.50 0.88
N ILE A 7 -13.45 3.09 2.02
CA ILE A 7 -12.08 3.44 2.41
C ILE A 7 -11.19 2.30 1.92
N ILE A 8 -10.22 2.63 1.07
CA ILE A 8 -9.29 1.66 0.47
C ILE A 8 -7.88 2.04 0.95
N LEU A 9 -7.12 1.05 1.42
CA LEU A 9 -5.73 1.17 1.83
C LEU A 9 -4.89 0.29 0.91
N ASP A 10 -3.92 0.88 0.22
CA ASP A 10 -2.97 0.21 -0.66
C ASP A 10 -1.56 0.51 -0.16
N LEU A 11 -0.83 -0.52 0.29
CA LEU A 11 0.50 -0.40 0.89
C LEU A 11 1.31 -1.69 0.69
N ALA A 12 2.63 -1.57 0.74
CA ALA A 12 3.53 -2.72 0.76
C ALA A 12 3.59 -3.34 2.17
N VAL A 13 3.77 -4.66 2.23
CA VAL A 13 3.92 -5.40 3.49
C VAL A 13 5.06 -6.41 3.36
N THR A 14 5.82 -6.60 4.42
CA THR A 14 6.84 -7.64 4.51
C THR A 14 6.20 -9.04 4.55
N LEU A 15 7.00 -10.09 4.33
CA LEU A 15 6.52 -11.48 4.35
C LEU A 15 5.89 -11.88 5.69
N ASP A 16 6.35 -11.28 6.79
CA ASP A 16 5.87 -11.48 8.15
C ASP A 16 4.78 -10.47 8.59
N GLY A 17 4.32 -9.60 7.70
CA GLY A 17 3.14 -8.76 7.93
C GLY A 17 3.42 -7.35 8.47
N LEU A 18 4.66 -6.86 8.41
CA LEU A 18 5.04 -5.52 8.85
C LEU A 18 4.93 -4.52 7.70
N ILE A 19 4.43 -3.32 8.00
CA ILE A 19 4.27 -2.23 7.02
C ILE A 19 5.40 -1.21 7.09
N GLU A 20 6.20 -1.26 8.16
CA GLU A 20 7.28 -0.31 8.47
C GLU A 20 8.24 -0.95 9.49
N GLY A 21 9.51 -0.53 9.46
CA GLY A 21 10.49 -0.94 10.47
C GLY A 21 10.27 -0.26 11.84
N PRO A 22 11.00 -0.68 12.89
CA PRO A 22 10.82 -0.20 14.25
C PRO A 22 11.04 1.31 14.45
N ASN A 23 11.80 1.96 13.57
CA ASN A 23 12.11 3.39 13.62
C ASN A 23 11.58 4.16 12.40
N GLY A 24 10.75 3.51 11.60
CA GLY A 24 10.15 4.11 10.43
C GLY A 24 10.79 3.74 9.09
N GLU A 25 11.50 2.60 9.05
CA GLU A 25 12.25 2.19 7.87
C GLU A 25 11.34 1.61 6.77
N ILE A 26 11.55 2.07 5.54
CA ILE A 26 10.85 1.64 4.31
C ILE A 26 11.83 1.25 3.18
N ASP A 27 13.10 1.05 3.50
CA ASP A 27 14.19 0.71 2.57
C ASP A 27 14.00 -0.65 1.89
N TRP A 28 13.27 -1.56 2.53
CA TRP A 28 12.85 -2.84 1.98
C TRP A 28 11.69 -2.71 0.98
N CYS A 29 11.00 -1.57 0.94
CA CYS A 29 9.90 -1.33 0.02
C CYS A 29 10.45 -1.10 -1.40
N ILE A 30 10.19 -2.04 -2.30
CA ILE A 30 10.60 -1.95 -3.69
C ILE A 30 9.49 -1.25 -4.46
N MET A 31 9.80 -0.19 -5.21
CA MET A 31 8.84 0.44 -6.12
C MET A 31 9.05 -0.07 -7.54
N GLU A 32 8.26 -1.07 -7.95
CA GLU A 32 8.25 -1.55 -9.33
C GLU A 32 7.15 -0.85 -10.16
N PRO A 33 7.43 -0.40 -11.39
CA PRO A 33 6.43 0.20 -12.28
C PRO A 33 5.23 -0.72 -12.58
N GLU A 34 5.45 -2.03 -12.47
CA GLU A 34 4.45 -3.07 -12.73
C GLU A 34 3.44 -3.26 -11.59
N MET A 35 3.73 -2.74 -10.38
CA MET A 35 2.79 -2.83 -9.25
C MET A 35 1.54 -1.96 -9.40
N ASN A 36 1.49 -1.09 -10.42
CA ASN A 36 0.29 -0.38 -10.84
C ASN A 36 -0.40 0.42 -9.71
N PHE A 37 0.39 1.03 -8.81
CA PHE A 37 -0.09 1.83 -7.68
C PHE A 37 -1.07 2.95 -8.06
N THR A 38 -1.02 3.43 -9.30
CA THR A 38 -1.92 4.47 -9.81
C THR A 38 -3.29 3.95 -10.23
N ALA A 39 -3.50 2.63 -10.33
CA ALA A 39 -4.78 2.04 -10.74
C ALA A 39 -5.94 2.43 -9.83
N PHE A 40 -5.66 2.67 -8.55
CA PHE A 40 -6.67 2.93 -7.52
C PHE A 40 -6.93 4.43 -7.28
N LEU A 41 -6.22 5.34 -7.98
CA LEU A 41 -6.36 6.79 -7.82
C LEU A 41 -7.45 7.42 -8.72
N ASN A 42 -8.23 6.62 -9.47
CA ASN A 42 -9.26 7.08 -10.42
C ASN A 42 -10.69 6.94 -9.88
#